data_AF-A0A354EW08-F1
#
_entry.id   AF-A0A354EW08-F1
#
_cell.length_a   1.000
_cell.length_b   1.000
_cell.length_c   1.000
_cell.angle_alpha   90.00
_cell.angle_beta   90.00
_cell.angle_gamma   90.00
#
_symmetry.space_group_name_H-M   'P 1'
#
loop_
_entity.id
_entity.type
_entity.pdbx_description
1 polymer ?
#
loop_
_entity_poly.entity_id
_entity_poly.type
_entity_poly.pdbx_seq_one_letter_code
_entity_poly.pdbx_strand_id
1 'polypeptide(L)'
;LYERDCSLQRRHQKVIEEAPAAGMSEAVRAAVTGAAIKAAKAVNYVGAGTIEFIADASDGLKADGVWFMEMNTRLQVEHPV
;
A
#
# COMPACT_ATOMS: atom_id res chain seq x y z
N LEU A 1 -10.64 -1.23 4.11
CA LEU A 1 -10.25 -1.40 2.70
C LEU A 1 -8.88 -2.06 2.68
N TYR A 2 -8.61 -2.89 1.68
CA TYR A 2 -7.37 -3.66 1.52
C TYR A 2 -6.22 -2.80 0.95
N GLU A 3 -5.20 -3.44 0.39
CA GLU A 3 -4.10 -2.85 -0.37
C GLU A 3 -4.39 -2.72 -1.87
N ARG A 4 -3.50 -2.03 -2.59
CA ARG A 4 -3.41 -2.01 -4.06
C ARG A 4 -1.96 -2.24 -4.49
N ASP A 5 -1.76 -2.89 -5.62
CA ASP A 5 -0.46 -2.92 -6.30
C ASP A 5 -0.40 -1.77 -7.31
N CYS A 6 0.65 -0.96 -7.22
CA CYS A 6 0.94 0.14 -8.14
C CYS A 6 2.38 0.02 -8.70
N SER A 7 2.95 -1.18 -8.74
CA SER A 7 4.33 -1.46 -9.15
C SER A 7 4.58 -1.19 -10.64
N LEU A 8 3.55 -1.30 -11.48
CA LEU A 8 3.60 -1.02 -12.91
C LEU A 8 3.61 0.49 -13.17
N GLN A 9 4.82 1.04 -13.16
CA GLN A 9 5.08 2.46 -13.32
C GLN A 9 5.97 2.76 -14.52
N ARG A 10 5.81 3.95 -15.10
CA ARG A 10 6.71 4.50 -16.12
C ARG A 10 7.20 5.86 -15.68
N ARG A 11 8.52 6.00 -15.49
CA ARG A 11 9.14 7.27 -15.03
C ARG A 11 8.50 7.83 -13.75
N HIS A 12 8.27 6.95 -12.76
CA HIS A 12 7.66 7.28 -11.46
C HIS A 12 6.18 7.73 -11.53
N GLN A 13 5.50 7.45 -12.64
CA GLN A 13 4.07 7.61 -12.77
C GLN A 13 3.41 6.23 -12.72
N LYS A 14 2.43 6.04 -11.84
CA LYS A 14 1.58 4.85 -11.82
C LYS A 14 0.79 4.76 -13.12
N VAL A 15 0.83 3.59 -13.77
CA VAL A 15 0.21 3.34 -15.09
C VAL A 15 -0.89 2.30 -14.99
N ILE A 16 -0.66 1.24 -14.21
CA ILE A 16 -1.63 0.17 -13.95
C ILE A 16 -1.66 -0.07 -12.45
N GLU A 17 -2.87 -0.18 -11.91
CA GLU A 17 -3.15 -0.44 -10.52
C GLU A 17 -4.14 -1.59 -10.39
N GLU A 18 -3.89 -2.50 -9.45
CA GLU A 18 -4.72 -3.67 -9.21
C GLU A 18 -5.11 -3.78 -7.74
N ALA A 19 -6.35 -4.19 -7.49
CA ALA A 19 -6.90 -4.35 -6.15
C ALA A 19 -7.75 -5.63 -6.06
N PRO A 20 -7.57 -6.45 -5.00
CA PRO A 20 -6.41 -6.48 -4.10
C PRO A 20 -5.11 -6.80 -4.85
N ALA A 21 -3.96 -6.50 -4.25
CA ALA A 21 -2.67 -6.81 -4.88
C ALA A 21 -2.48 -8.32 -5.07
N ALA A 22 -2.11 -8.73 -6.28
CA ALA A 22 -1.82 -10.11 -6.61
C ALA A 22 -0.60 -10.64 -5.82
N GLY A 23 -0.60 -11.91 -5.44
CA GLY A 23 0.54 -12.54 -4.75
C GLY A 23 0.70 -12.17 -3.26
N MET A 24 -0.17 -11.33 -2.70
CA MET A 24 -0.20 -11.01 -1.27
C MET A 24 -0.73 -12.19 -0.44
N SER A 25 0.17 -12.83 0.34
CA SER A 25 -0.24 -13.77 1.38
C SER A 25 -0.99 -13.04 2.51
N GLU A 26 -1.79 -13.78 3.28
CA GLU A 26 -2.53 -13.20 4.41
C GLU A 26 -1.61 -12.54 5.45
N ALA A 27 -0.42 -13.12 5.69
CA ALA A 27 0.56 -12.58 6.62
C ALA A 27 1.12 -11.23 6.16
N VAL A 28 1.47 -11.09 4.87
CA VAL A 28 1.97 -9.82 4.31
C VAL A 28 0.88 -8.77 4.33
N ARG A 29 -0.35 -9.13 3.94
CA ARG A 29 -1.52 -8.24 3.99
C ARG A 29 -1.79 -7.73 5.40
N ALA A 30 -1.74 -8.60 6.40
CA ALA A 30 -1.92 -8.22 7.80
C ALA A 30 -0.83 -7.25 8.27
N ALA A 31 0.43 -7.46 7.87
CA ALA A 31 1.54 -6.59 8.21
C ALA A 31 1.37 -5.18 7.63
N VAL A 32 1.11 -5.08 6.33
CA VAL A 32 0.93 -3.79 5.62
C VAL A 32 -0.29 -3.04 6.13
N THR A 33 -1.45 -3.70 6.21
CA THR A 33 -2.69 -3.06 6.67
C THR A 33 -2.63 -2.69 8.15
N GLY A 34 -2.01 -3.51 9.00
CA GLY A 34 -1.78 -3.21 10.40
C GLY A 34 -0.88 -1.99 10.61
N ALA A 35 0.21 -1.89 9.86
CA ALA A 35 1.08 -0.72 9.87
C ALA A 35 0.36 0.55 9.40
N ALA A 36 -0.45 0.45 8.34
CA ALA A 36 -1.25 1.56 7.83
C ALA A 36 -2.26 2.07 8.86
N ILE A 37 -2.98 1.15 9.54
CA ILE A 37 -3.91 1.51 10.62
C ILE A 37 -3.18 2.20 11.77
N LYS A 38 -2.00 1.71 12.16
CA LYS A 38 -1.19 2.31 13.21
C LYS A 38 -0.76 3.74 12.83
N ALA A 39 -0.31 3.95 11.60
CA ALA A 39 0.08 5.27 11.10
C ALA A 39 -1.09 6.26 11.10
N ALA A 40 -2.24 5.87 10.56
CA ALA A 40 -3.44 6.72 10.54
C ALA A 40 -3.93 7.11 11.94
N LYS A 41 -3.91 6.15 12.88
CA LYS A 41 -4.26 6.41 14.29
C LYS A 41 -3.28 7.36 14.98
N ALA A 42 -1.98 7.24 14.69
CA ALA A 42 -0.95 8.07 15.32
C ALA A 42 -1.13 9.58 15.03
N VAL A 43 -1.77 9.91 13.91
CA VAL A 43 -2.04 11.30 13.50
C VAL A 43 -3.51 11.69 13.60
N ASN A 44 -4.35 10.86 14.23
CA ASN A 44 -5.81 11.05 14.31
C ASN A 44 -6.44 11.39 12.95
N TYR A 45 -6.04 10.66 11.89
CA TYR A 45 -6.45 11.00 10.53
C TYR A 45 -7.96 10.88 10.32
N VAL A 46 -8.56 11.87 9.64
CA VAL A 46 -9.97 11.91 9.29
C VAL A 46 -10.10 12.12 7.77
N GLY A 47 -10.93 11.29 7.13
CA GLY A 47 -11.15 11.32 5.68
C GLY A 47 -10.57 10.09 4.97
N ALA A 48 -10.38 10.20 3.66
CA ALA A 48 -9.80 9.16 2.82
C ALA A 48 -8.36 9.51 2.46
N GLY A 49 -7.44 8.58 2.75
CA GLY A 49 -6.02 8.70 2.45
C GLY A 49 -5.41 7.34 2.18
N THR A 50 -4.20 7.33 1.63
CA THR A 50 -3.44 6.11 1.31
C THR A 50 -2.10 6.15 2.02
N ILE A 51 -1.72 5.04 2.67
CA ILE A 51 -0.37 4.82 3.18
C ILE A 51 0.37 3.99 2.14
N GLU A 52 1.47 4.51 1.62
CA GLU A 52 2.27 3.84 0.59
C GLU A 52 3.48 3.15 1.21
N PHE A 53 3.78 1.96 0.71
CA PHE A 53 4.90 1.14 1.11
C PHE A 53 5.73 0.77 -0.12
N ILE A 54 7.04 0.61 0.08
CA ILE A 54 7.91 -0.09 -0.86
C ILE A 54 8.13 -1.50 -0.29
N ALA A 55 8.04 -2.51 -1.15
CA ALA A 55 8.31 -3.90 -0.79
C ALA A 55 9.51 -4.43 -1.57
N ASP A 56 10.33 -5.25 -0.93
CA ASP A 56 11.33 -6.07 -1.60
C ASP A 56 10.68 -7.41 -1.95
N ALA A 57 10.56 -7.66 -3.26
CA ALA A 57 9.97 -8.88 -3.79
C ALA A 57 11.01 -9.78 -4.48
N SER A 58 12.31 -9.53 -4.29
CA SER A 58 13.39 -10.28 -4.95
C SER A 58 13.32 -11.79 -4.66
N ASP A 59 12.89 -12.16 -3.45
CA ASP A 59 12.63 -13.54 -3.01
C ASP A 59 11.14 -13.77 -2.68
N GLY A 60 10.25 -13.09 -3.39
CA GLY A 60 8.82 -13.03 -3.10
C GLY A 60 8.48 -12.08 -1.94
N LEU A 61 7.19 -11.74 -1.82
CA LEU A 61 6.70 -10.81 -0.79
C LEU A 61 6.75 -11.43 0.60
N LYS A 62 7.37 -10.71 1.55
CA LYS A 62 7.52 -11.12 2.95
C LYS A 62 6.98 -10.04 3.88
N ALA A 63 6.47 -10.45 5.04
CA ALA A 63 5.81 -9.54 5.98
C ALA A 63 6.77 -8.52 6.62
N ASP A 64 8.06 -8.87 6.70
CA ASP A 64 9.17 -8.04 7.16
C ASP A 64 9.94 -7.36 6.01
N GLY A 65 9.53 -7.59 4.76
CA GLY A 65 10.11 -7.01 3.55
C GLY A 65 9.33 -5.80 3.02
N VAL A 66 8.66 -5.05 3.89
CA VAL A 66 7.86 -3.87 3.54
C VAL A 66 8.26 -2.66 4.38
N TRP A 67 8.42 -1.50 3.75
CA TRP A 67 8.86 -0.26 4.38
C TRP A 67 7.93 0.89 4.04
N PHE A 68 7.58 1.69 5.05
CA PHE A 68 6.78 2.90 4.85
C PHE A 68 7.52 3.89 3.96
N MET A 69 6.80 4.44 2.97
CA MET A 69 7.31 5.49 2.09
C MET A 69 6.68 6.83 2.44
N GLU A 70 5.35 6.93 2.31
CA GLU A 70 4.62 8.17 2.58
C GLU A 70 3.13 7.93 2.89
N MET A 71 2.45 9.01 3.29
CA MET A 71 0.99 9.06 3.36
C MET A 71 0.46 10.10 2.39
N ASN A 72 -0.34 9.67 1.42
CA ASN A 72 -1.16 10.55 0.59
C ASN A 72 -2.45 10.91 1.34
N THR A 73 -2.55 12.14 1.84
CA THR A 73 -3.69 12.62 2.65
C THR A 73 -4.88 13.08 1.81
N ARG A 74 -5.11 12.42 0.67
CA ARG A 74 -6.18 12.71 -0.28
C ARG A 74 -6.63 11.41 -0.97
N LEU A 75 -7.81 11.45 -1.59
CA LEU A 75 -8.23 10.40 -2.50
C LEU A 75 -7.28 10.32 -3.70
N GLN A 76 -7.00 9.09 -4.16
CA GLN A 76 -6.14 8.85 -5.31
C GLN A 76 -6.95 8.52 -6.57
N VAL A 77 -6.33 8.62 -7.74
CA VAL A 77 -7.02 8.43 -9.04
C VAL A 77 -7.50 6.99 -9.17
N GLU A 78 -6.67 6.05 -8.71
CA GLU A 78 -6.89 4.60 -8.69
C GLU A 78 -7.83 4.11 -7.58
N HIS A 79 -8.60 4.99 -6.92
CA HIS A 79 -9.56 4.54 -5.89
C HIS A 79 -10.74 3.65 -6.36
N PRO A 80 -11.16 3.62 -7.65
CA PRO A 80 -12.29 2.79 -8.07
C PRO A 80 -11.99 1.29 -8.20
N VAL A 81 -10.71 0.87 -8.17
CA VAL A 81 -10.34 -0.56 -8.25
C VAL A 81 -10.57 -1.29 -6.93
#